data_AF-A0A6M0BR99-F1
#
_entry.id   AF-A0A6M0BR99-F1
#
_cell.length_a   1.000
_cell.length_b   1.000
_cell.length_c   1.000
_cell.angle_alpha   90.00
_cell.angle_beta   90.00
_cell.angle_gamma   90.00
#
_symmetry.space_group_name_H-M   'P 1'
#
loop_
_entity.id
_entity.type
_entity.pdbx_description
1 polymer ?
#
loop_
_entity_poly.entity_id
_entity_poly.type
_entity_poly.pdbx_seq_one_letter_code
_entity_poly.pdbx_strand_id
1 'polypeptide(L)'
;NLSKVFFIGADLNEAYLNGANLNGANMIGIKFTKANLGGVNLSEANLDGANLDGANLRGAYLFNAKNLRNAQIKLACNWKEATYVKSTIQENNIDTLFEDNIDTISEKIIDTRRFEFQWIPEDQQANQERIKEIEQDKDSDPENLPDCSQWE
;
A
#
# COMPACT_ATOMS: atom_id res chain seq x y z
N ASN A 1 -0.70 -25.56 4.67
CA ASN A 1 -1.47 -25.23 3.46
C ASN A 1 -2.88 -24.89 3.90
N LEU A 2 -3.27 -23.62 3.83
CA LEU A 2 -4.56 -23.06 4.29
C LEU A 2 -5.31 -22.38 3.13
N SER A 3 -5.04 -22.81 1.89
CA SER A 3 -5.66 -22.21 0.71
C SER A 3 -7.18 -22.47 0.67
N LYS A 4 -7.94 -21.48 0.20
CA LYS A 4 -9.41 -21.52 0.04
C LYS A 4 -10.21 -21.77 1.34
N VAL A 5 -9.59 -21.62 2.51
CA VAL A 5 -10.27 -21.76 3.80
C VAL A 5 -11.18 -20.55 4.07
N PHE A 6 -12.23 -20.76 4.86
CA PHE A 6 -13.13 -19.70 5.34
C PHE A 6 -12.74 -19.29 6.76
N PHE A 7 -12.26 -18.07 6.93
CA PHE A 7 -11.85 -17.46 8.21
C PHE A 7 -12.64 -16.18 8.51
N ILE A 8 -13.92 -16.15 8.16
CA ILE A 8 -14.76 -14.95 8.33
C ILE A 8 -14.78 -14.56 9.82
N GLY A 9 -14.25 -13.37 10.15
CA GLY A 9 -14.18 -12.84 11.51
C GLY A 9 -13.23 -13.57 12.46
N ALA A 10 -12.33 -14.43 11.96
CA ALA A 10 -11.39 -15.15 12.82
C ALA A 10 -10.40 -14.19 13.50
N ASP A 11 -9.97 -14.55 14.70
CA ASP A 11 -8.93 -13.84 15.44
C ASP A 11 -7.59 -14.55 15.27
N LEU A 12 -6.69 -13.94 14.50
CA LEU A 12 -5.32 -14.38 14.25
C LEU A 12 -4.33 -13.26 14.60
N ASN A 13 -4.67 -12.45 15.60
CA ASN A 13 -3.76 -11.44 16.13
C ASN A 13 -2.47 -12.11 16.63
N GLU A 14 -1.33 -11.48 16.36
CA GLU A 14 0.01 -11.95 16.74
C GLU A 14 0.38 -13.35 16.19
N ALA A 15 -0.40 -13.88 15.25
CA ALA A 15 -0.14 -15.21 14.69
C ALA A 15 1.12 -15.24 13.82
N TYR A 16 1.88 -16.33 13.92
CA TYR A 16 3.01 -16.61 13.03
C TYR A 16 2.54 -17.36 11.79
N LEU A 17 2.41 -16.65 10.67
CA LEU A 17 1.92 -17.17 9.39
C LEU A 17 2.92 -16.91 8.25
N ASN A 18 4.18 -16.63 8.59
CA ASN A 18 5.22 -16.36 7.60
C ASN A 18 5.37 -17.54 6.62
N GLY A 19 5.35 -17.24 5.32
CA GLY A 19 5.38 -18.24 4.26
C GLY A 19 4.14 -19.13 4.14
N ALA A 20 3.07 -18.87 4.90
CA ALA A 20 1.85 -19.68 4.81
C ALA A 20 1.16 -19.48 3.45
N ASN A 21 0.54 -20.55 2.94
CA ASN A 21 -0.29 -20.48 1.74
C ASN A 21 -1.75 -20.27 2.13
N LEU A 22 -2.28 -19.08 1.90
CA LEU A 22 -3.67 -18.63 2.09
C LEU A 22 -4.32 -18.21 0.75
N ASN A 23 -3.81 -18.71 -0.37
CA ASN A 23 -4.32 -18.37 -1.69
C ASN A 23 -5.83 -18.65 -1.80
N GLY A 24 -6.58 -17.67 -2.30
CA GLY A 24 -8.03 -17.76 -2.49
C GLY A 24 -8.84 -17.90 -1.20
N ALA A 25 -8.25 -17.71 -0.02
CA ALA A 25 -8.97 -17.80 1.25
C ALA A 25 -10.00 -16.68 1.40
N ASN A 26 -11.12 -17.00 2.05
CA ASN A 26 -12.15 -16.02 2.39
C ASN A 26 -11.90 -15.51 3.82
N MET A 27 -11.38 -14.30 3.94
CA MET A 27 -10.88 -13.72 5.19
C MET A 27 -11.60 -12.40 5.52
N ILE A 28 -12.88 -12.31 5.19
CA ILE A 28 -13.72 -11.15 5.51
C ILE A 28 -13.68 -10.88 7.01
N GLY A 29 -13.33 -9.66 7.43
CA GLY A 29 -13.32 -9.24 8.82
C GLY A 29 -12.28 -9.93 9.71
N ILE A 30 -11.29 -10.62 9.12
CA ILE A 30 -10.25 -11.29 9.90
C ILE A 30 -9.41 -10.29 10.68
N LYS A 31 -8.93 -10.68 11.86
CA LYS A 31 -8.00 -9.86 12.66
C LYS A 31 -6.58 -10.41 12.55
N PHE A 32 -5.68 -9.62 11.98
CA PHE A 32 -4.25 -9.91 11.85
C PHE A 32 -3.40 -8.87 12.59
N THR A 33 -3.94 -8.22 13.62
CA THR A 33 -3.20 -7.19 14.36
C THR A 33 -1.89 -7.78 14.89
N LYS A 34 -0.76 -7.15 14.54
CA LYS A 34 0.61 -7.59 14.89
C LYS A 34 0.96 -9.02 14.43
N ALA A 35 0.27 -9.59 13.45
CA ALA A 35 0.59 -10.91 12.91
C ALA A 35 1.86 -10.89 12.04
N ASN A 36 2.64 -11.97 12.06
CA ASN A 36 3.73 -12.15 11.13
C ASN A 36 3.23 -12.78 9.82
N LEU A 37 3.04 -11.95 8.80
CA LEU A 37 2.62 -12.33 7.45
C LEU A 37 3.78 -12.29 6.44
N GLY A 38 5.04 -12.29 6.90
CA GLY A 38 6.20 -12.21 6.01
C GLY A 38 6.24 -13.36 4.99
N GLY A 39 6.29 -13.06 3.70
CA GLY A 39 6.29 -14.07 2.64
C GLY A 39 4.98 -14.84 2.48
N VAL A 40 3.89 -14.44 3.15
CA VAL A 40 2.59 -15.13 3.05
C VAL A 40 2.05 -15.07 1.62
N ASN A 41 1.37 -16.12 1.15
CA ASN A 41 0.63 -16.08 -0.10
C ASN A 41 -0.86 -15.79 0.16
N LEU A 42 -1.27 -14.55 -0.05
CA LEU A 42 -2.64 -14.04 0.03
C LEU A 42 -3.24 -13.79 -1.37
N SER A 43 -2.63 -14.32 -2.43
CA SER A 43 -3.12 -14.11 -3.79
C SER A 43 -4.56 -14.58 -3.92
N GLU A 44 -5.42 -13.82 -4.61
CA GLU A 44 -6.86 -14.07 -4.80
C GLU A 44 -7.72 -14.12 -3.53
N ALA A 45 -7.15 -13.85 -2.35
CA ALA A 45 -7.91 -13.83 -1.10
C ALA A 45 -8.93 -12.69 -1.04
N ASN A 46 -10.03 -12.90 -0.31
CA ASN A 46 -10.97 -11.82 0.02
C ASN A 46 -10.63 -11.22 1.39
N LEU A 47 -10.22 -9.95 1.42
CA LEU A 47 -9.76 -9.23 2.61
C LEU A 47 -10.70 -8.08 3.02
N ASP A 48 -11.97 -8.14 2.60
CA ASP A 48 -12.95 -7.11 2.96
C ASP A 48 -13.06 -6.97 4.48
N GLY A 49 -12.77 -5.78 5.00
CA GLY A 49 -12.80 -5.51 6.44
C GLY A 49 -11.71 -6.19 7.28
N ALA A 50 -10.70 -6.81 6.67
CA ALA A 50 -9.55 -7.34 7.42
C ALA A 50 -8.82 -6.23 8.18
N ASN A 51 -8.42 -6.51 9.43
CA ASN A 51 -7.58 -5.62 10.23
C ASN A 51 -6.11 -6.08 10.15
N LEU A 52 -5.25 -5.24 9.58
CA LEU A 52 -3.83 -5.51 9.37
C LEU A 52 -2.91 -4.64 10.24
N ASP A 53 -3.46 -3.98 11.27
CA ASP A 53 -2.71 -3.04 12.12
C ASP A 53 -1.44 -3.67 12.72
N GLY A 54 -0.27 -3.12 12.37
CA GLY A 54 1.04 -3.61 12.82
C GLY A 54 1.45 -4.98 12.26
N ALA A 55 0.71 -5.56 11.31
CA ALA A 55 1.06 -6.85 10.71
C ALA A 55 2.28 -6.73 9.79
N ASN A 56 3.18 -7.71 9.77
CA ASN A 56 4.35 -7.67 8.89
C ASN A 56 4.05 -8.25 7.51
N LEU A 57 4.06 -7.42 6.46
CA LEU A 57 3.83 -7.84 5.07
C LEU A 57 5.11 -7.97 4.23
N ARG A 58 6.30 -7.99 4.84
CA ARG A 58 7.56 -8.11 4.10
C ARG A 58 7.56 -9.32 3.16
N GLY A 59 7.68 -9.07 1.85
CA GLY A 59 7.68 -10.11 0.82
C GLY A 59 6.36 -10.88 0.66
N ALA A 60 5.24 -10.40 1.23
CA ALA A 60 3.93 -11.04 1.07
C ALA A 60 3.46 -10.97 -0.39
N TYR A 61 2.71 -11.98 -0.84
CA TYR A 61 2.13 -12.03 -2.18
C TYR A 61 0.64 -11.68 -2.14
N LEU A 62 0.25 -10.58 -2.78
CA LEU A 62 -1.11 -10.02 -2.77
C LEU A 62 -1.73 -9.96 -4.19
N PHE A 63 -1.22 -10.74 -5.14
CA PHE A 63 -1.73 -10.74 -6.52
C PHE A 63 -3.24 -11.02 -6.56
N ASN A 64 -4.02 -10.13 -7.20
CA ASN A 64 -5.47 -10.25 -7.30
C ASN A 64 -6.21 -10.39 -5.95
N ALA A 65 -5.61 -9.98 -4.83
CA ALA A 65 -6.33 -9.89 -3.57
C ALA A 65 -7.54 -8.96 -3.75
N LYS A 66 -8.68 -9.36 -3.19
CA LYS A 66 -9.98 -8.72 -3.41
C LYS A 66 -10.34 -7.89 -2.20
N ASN A 67 -10.95 -6.73 -2.46
CA ASN A 67 -11.50 -5.83 -1.45
C ASN A 67 -10.48 -5.32 -0.41
N LEU A 68 -9.19 -5.32 -0.77
CA LEU A 68 -8.14 -4.70 0.03
C LEU A 68 -8.07 -3.20 -0.29
N ARG A 69 -8.28 -2.36 0.72
CA ARG A 69 -8.31 -0.88 0.59
C ARG A 69 -6.95 -0.28 0.96
N ASN A 70 -6.64 0.89 0.41
CA ASN A 70 -5.39 1.62 0.72
C ASN A 70 -5.22 1.85 2.23
N ALA A 71 -6.27 2.34 2.90
CA ALA A 71 -6.26 2.55 4.34
C ALA A 71 -6.03 1.28 5.16
N GLN A 72 -6.39 0.08 4.66
CA GLN A 72 -6.14 -1.17 5.39
C GLN A 72 -4.68 -1.62 5.25
N ILE A 73 -4.10 -1.53 4.05
CA ILE A 73 -2.74 -2.00 3.80
C ILE A 73 -1.68 -1.03 4.38
N LYS A 74 -1.96 0.28 4.43
CA LYS A 74 -1.08 1.28 5.04
C LYS A 74 -0.91 1.10 6.57
N LEU A 75 -1.84 0.41 7.22
CA LEU A 75 -1.75 0.02 8.64
C LEU A 75 -0.86 -1.20 8.88
N ALA A 76 -0.40 -1.89 7.83
CA ALA A 76 0.57 -2.97 7.98
C ALA A 76 2.00 -2.42 7.94
N CYS A 77 2.92 -3.12 8.59
CA CYS A 77 4.36 -2.89 8.48
C CYS A 77 4.92 -3.52 7.21
N ASN A 78 5.96 -2.92 6.64
CA ASN A 78 6.67 -3.41 5.45
C ASN A 78 5.74 -3.66 4.24
N TRP A 79 4.60 -2.99 4.17
CA TRP A 79 3.59 -3.21 3.13
C TRP A 79 4.09 -2.82 1.73
N LYS A 80 4.99 -1.84 1.63
CA LYS A 80 5.68 -1.46 0.40
C LYS A 80 6.63 -2.54 -0.12
N GLU A 81 7.02 -3.49 0.75
CA GLU A 81 7.85 -4.66 0.38
C GLU A 81 7.00 -5.88 0.00
N ALA A 82 5.66 -5.77 0.00
CA ALA A 82 4.79 -6.81 -0.52
C ALA A 82 4.76 -6.77 -2.06
N THR A 83 4.55 -7.92 -2.69
CA THR A 83 4.35 -8.02 -4.13
C THR A 83 2.86 -7.94 -4.46
N TYR A 84 2.45 -6.88 -5.17
CA TYR A 84 1.08 -6.67 -5.65
C TYR A 84 1.10 -6.05 -7.05
N VAL A 85 -0.02 -6.14 -7.77
CA VAL A 85 -0.24 -5.31 -8.97
C VAL A 85 -0.97 -4.04 -8.53
N LYS A 86 -0.68 -2.91 -9.17
CA LYS A 86 -1.28 -1.61 -8.78
C LYS A 86 -2.83 -1.67 -8.73
N SER A 87 -3.44 -2.43 -9.64
CA SER A 87 -4.89 -2.67 -9.68
C SER A 87 -5.46 -3.52 -8.54
N THR A 88 -4.63 -4.15 -7.70
CA THR A 88 -5.07 -4.93 -6.53
C THR A 88 -5.68 -4.04 -5.45
N ILE A 89 -5.14 -2.84 -5.25
CA ILE A 89 -5.59 -1.92 -4.21
C ILE A 89 -6.70 -1.06 -4.81
N GLN A 90 -7.90 -1.09 -4.21
CA GLN A 90 -8.97 -0.20 -4.66
C GLN A 90 -8.61 1.24 -4.28
N GLU A 91 -8.13 1.99 -5.26
CA GLU A 91 -7.89 3.42 -5.15
C GLU A 91 -9.25 4.14 -5.11
N ASN A 92 -9.63 4.65 -3.94
CA ASN A 92 -10.73 5.60 -3.85
C ASN A 92 -10.24 6.95 -4.39
N ASN A 93 -10.13 7.09 -5.72
CA ASN A 93 -10.13 8.30 -6.57
C ASN A 93 -9.60 9.67 -6.06
N ILE A 94 -8.77 9.73 -5.01
CA ILE A 94 -8.13 10.96 -4.53
C ILE A 94 -6.60 10.79 -4.50
N ASP A 95 -6.08 9.59 -4.25
CA ASP A 95 -4.64 9.29 -4.22
C ASP A 95 -4.00 9.10 -5.61
N THR A 96 -4.80 8.80 -6.65
CA THR A 96 -4.31 8.51 -8.01
C THR A 96 -3.79 9.73 -8.77
N LEU A 97 -4.10 10.95 -8.32
CA LEU A 97 -3.59 12.15 -8.94
C LEU A 97 -2.16 12.51 -8.50
N PHE A 98 -1.62 11.84 -7.47
CA PHE A 98 -0.37 12.26 -6.84
C PHE A 98 0.76 11.21 -6.86
N GLU A 99 0.47 9.90 -6.78
CA GLU A 99 1.56 8.89 -6.72
C GLU A 99 2.20 8.58 -8.09
N ASP A 100 1.53 8.77 -9.24
CA ASP A 100 2.12 8.49 -10.56
C ASP A 100 2.82 9.69 -11.22
N ASN A 101 2.68 10.89 -10.66
CA ASN A 101 3.02 12.15 -11.34
C ASN A 101 4.19 12.91 -10.72
N ILE A 102 4.91 12.39 -9.73
CA ILE A 102 6.07 13.11 -9.16
C ILE A 102 7.38 12.38 -9.51
N ASP A 103 7.42 11.07 -9.31
CA ASP A 103 8.61 10.27 -9.65
C ASP A 103 8.79 10.12 -11.17
N THR A 104 7.71 9.91 -11.92
CA THR A 104 7.77 9.81 -13.40
C THR A 104 7.98 11.15 -14.08
N ILE A 105 7.51 12.26 -13.47
CA ILE A 105 7.63 13.60 -14.04
C ILE A 105 9.02 14.19 -13.77
N SER A 106 9.63 13.92 -12.60
CA SER A 106 10.98 14.39 -12.30
C SER A 106 12.05 13.78 -13.22
N GLU A 107 11.95 12.50 -13.58
CA GLU A 107 12.86 11.88 -14.55
C GLU A 107 12.57 12.30 -16.00
N LYS A 108 11.31 12.49 -16.40
CA LYS A 108 10.96 12.95 -17.77
C LYS A 108 11.26 14.42 -18.05
N ILE A 109 11.25 15.29 -17.03
CA ILE A 109 11.57 16.72 -17.20
C ILE A 109 13.05 16.94 -17.53
N ILE A 110 13.95 16.04 -17.10
CA ILE A 110 15.39 16.19 -17.31
C ILE A 110 15.82 15.77 -18.74
N ASP A 111 15.08 14.88 -19.42
CA ASP A 111 15.57 14.24 -20.66
C ASP A 111 14.71 14.42 -21.92
N THR A 112 13.77 15.38 -22.02
CA THR A 112 13.13 15.60 -23.33
C THR A 112 12.76 17.04 -23.63
N ARG A 113 13.79 17.85 -23.89
CA ARG A 113 13.68 19.01 -24.79
C ARG A 113 13.37 18.53 -26.22
N ARG A 114 12.08 18.45 -26.56
CA ARG A 114 11.52 18.78 -27.89
C ARG A 114 10.05 18.39 -27.88
N PHE A 115 9.17 19.31 -27.53
CA PHE A 115 7.91 19.59 -28.24
C PHE A 115 7.33 20.87 -27.62
N GLU A 116 7.00 21.81 -28.49
CA GLU A 116 6.57 23.17 -28.17
C GLU A 116 5.26 23.17 -27.38
N PHE A 117 5.33 23.40 -26.07
CA PHE A 117 4.21 23.95 -25.31
C PHE A 117 4.70 25.22 -24.63
N GLN A 118 4.02 26.31 -24.96
CA GLN A 118 4.37 27.68 -24.62
C GLN A 118 4.31 27.86 -23.09
N TRP A 119 5.47 27.82 -22.45
CA TRP A 119 5.64 28.04 -21.01
C TRP A 119 5.37 29.51 -20.67
N ILE A 120 4.36 29.78 -19.84
CA ILE A 120 4.11 31.10 -19.25
C ILE A 120 5.00 31.21 -17.98
N PRO A 121 5.94 32.17 -17.86
CA PRO A 121 7.00 32.14 -16.85
C PRO A 121 6.62 32.58 -15.42
N GLU A 122 5.34 32.77 -15.09
CA GLU A 122 4.97 33.62 -13.95
C GLU A 122 4.98 32.95 -12.58
N ASP A 123 5.19 31.65 -12.46
CA ASP A 123 5.07 30.98 -11.15
C ASP A 123 6.13 29.91 -10.89
N GLN A 124 7.39 30.18 -11.26
CA GLN A 124 8.47 29.29 -10.82
C GLN A 124 8.57 29.23 -9.29
N GLN A 125 8.30 30.32 -8.58
CA GLN A 125 8.29 30.33 -7.13
C GLN A 125 7.06 29.61 -6.55
N ALA A 126 5.85 29.86 -7.07
CA ALA A 126 4.64 29.17 -6.60
C ALA A 126 4.64 27.67 -6.95
N ASN A 127 5.26 27.27 -8.07
CA ASN A 127 5.39 25.85 -8.41
C ASN A 127 6.45 25.15 -7.55
N GLN A 128 7.53 25.85 -7.17
CA GLN A 128 8.52 25.34 -6.22
C GLN A 128 7.98 25.29 -4.78
N GLU A 129 7.12 26.23 -4.40
CA GLU A 129 6.43 26.22 -3.10
C GLU A 129 5.36 25.12 -3.04
N ARG A 130 4.60 24.89 -4.13
CA ARG A 130 3.69 23.75 -4.25
C ARG A 130 4.39 22.40 -4.25
N ILE A 131 5.53 22.27 -4.94
CA ILE A 131 6.34 21.04 -4.90
C ILE A 131 6.89 20.81 -3.49
N LYS A 132 7.28 21.88 -2.77
CA LYS A 132 7.69 21.77 -1.35
C LYS A 132 6.54 21.41 -0.42
N GLU A 133 5.33 21.91 -0.67
CA GLU A 133 4.11 21.52 0.08
C GLU A 133 3.73 20.05 -0.19
N ILE A 134 3.86 19.58 -1.44
CA ILE A 134 3.60 18.18 -1.81
C ILE A 134 4.71 17.24 -1.31
N GLU A 135 5.98 17.69 -1.31
CA GLU A 135 7.08 16.98 -0.64
C GLU A 135 7.03 17.08 0.88
N GLN A 136 6.27 18.03 1.45
CA GLN A 136 5.92 18.09 2.86
C GLN A 136 4.75 17.15 3.21
N ASP A 137 3.99 16.70 2.20
CA ASP A 137 3.00 15.63 2.30
C ASP A 137 3.67 14.22 2.21
N LYS A 138 4.94 14.11 2.63
CA LYS A 138 5.71 12.85 2.65
C LYS A 138 5.26 11.86 3.73
N ASP A 139 4.37 12.26 4.62
CA ASP A 139 3.70 11.41 5.62
C ASP A 139 2.34 12.04 5.93
N SER A 140 1.32 11.76 5.12
CA SER A 140 -0.04 12.20 5.44
C SER A 140 -0.52 11.50 6.73
N ASP A 141 -0.52 12.28 7.81
CA ASP A 141 -0.97 12.04 9.19
C ASP A 141 -0.02 11.25 10.12
N PRO A 142 0.86 11.91 10.91
CA PRO A 142 1.71 11.26 11.91
C PRO A 142 0.95 10.65 13.10
N GLU A 143 -0.38 10.81 13.22
CA GLU A 143 -1.12 10.32 14.38
C GLU A 143 -1.50 8.82 14.34
N ASN A 144 -1.19 8.07 13.27
CA ASN A 144 -1.59 6.65 13.23
C ASN A 144 -0.72 5.73 12.35
N LEU A 145 0.60 5.98 12.32
CA LEU A 145 1.53 5.00 11.75
C LEU A 145 1.51 3.72 12.63
N PRO A 146 1.46 2.53 12.02
CA PRO A 146 1.48 1.29 12.79
C PRO A 146 2.81 1.15 13.56
N ASP A 147 2.72 0.63 14.79
CA ASP A 147 3.89 0.27 15.59
C ASP A 147 4.62 -0.93 14.95
N CYS A 148 5.68 -0.62 14.21
CA CYS A 148 6.50 -1.59 13.49
C CYS A 148 7.78 -1.98 14.24
N SER A 149 7.96 -1.55 15.49
CA SER A 149 9.19 -1.77 16.27
C SER A 149 9.60 -3.24 16.40
N GLN A 150 8.63 -4.16 16.35
CA GLN A 150 8.86 -5.60 16.42
C GLN A 150 9.38 -6.23 15.10
N TRP A 151 9.43 -5.47 14.00
CA TRP A 151 9.79 -5.97 12.66
C TRP A 151 11.03 -5.29 12.06
N GLU A 152 11.75 -4.47 12.84
CA GLU A 152 13.00 -3.81 12.47
C GLU A 152 14.18 -4.79 12.29
#